data_AF-A0A7V2IB81-F1
#
_entry.id   AF-A0A7V2IB81-F1
#
_cell.length_a   1.000
_cell.length_b   1.000
_cell.length_c   1.000
_cell.angle_alpha   90.00
_cell.angle_beta   90.00
_cell.angle_gamma   90.00
#
_symmetry.space_group_name_H-M   'P 1'
#
loop_
_entity.id
_entity.type
_entity.pdbx_description
1 polymer ?
#
loop_
_entity_poly.entity_id
_entity_poly.type
_entity_poly.pdbx_seq_one_letter_code
_entity_poly.pdbx_strand_id
1 'polypeptide(L)'
;MRRRTLLWGAAVTLAGGVGGWLATRRAAGGAVTVDEIGDRVQTLPRGRLPVFAETADVQALYRYAVEHGDELRYIPCTCGCARFGHRSNRDCYVKAEHPDGTITFTSHAAT
;
A
#
# COMPACT_ATOMS: atom_id res chain seq x y z
N MET A 1 4.84 -67.77 -29.91
CA MET A 1 4.23 -66.78 -29.01
C MET A 1 4.94 -65.44 -29.20
N ARG A 2 4.18 -64.39 -29.50
CA ARG A 2 4.59 -63.02 -29.78
C ARG A 2 5.20 -62.35 -28.55
N ARG A 3 6.25 -61.56 -28.72
CA ARG A 3 6.37 -60.22 -28.10
C ARG A 3 7.45 -59.39 -28.79
N ARG A 4 6.99 -58.54 -29.72
CA ARG A 4 7.72 -57.37 -30.24
C ARG A 4 7.50 -56.27 -29.21
N THR A 5 8.55 -55.81 -28.54
CA THR A 5 8.52 -54.57 -27.74
C THR A 5 9.23 -53.48 -28.52
N LEU A 6 8.42 -52.60 -29.11
CA LEU A 6 8.85 -51.36 -29.76
C LEU A 6 9.25 -50.37 -28.66
N LEU A 7 10.53 -50.02 -28.61
CA LEU A 7 11.03 -48.90 -27.80
C LEU A 7 10.72 -47.60 -28.55
N TRP A 8 9.74 -46.84 -28.08
CA TRP A 8 9.53 -45.46 -28.50
C TRP A 8 10.54 -44.57 -27.78
N GLY A 9 11.53 -44.08 -28.52
CA GLY A 9 12.44 -43.05 -28.03
C GLY A 9 11.67 -41.75 -27.80
N ALA A 10 11.72 -41.25 -26.56
CA ALA A 10 11.21 -39.93 -26.21
C ALA A 10 12.08 -38.86 -26.86
N ALA A 11 11.51 -38.09 -27.79
CA ALA A 11 12.12 -36.88 -28.29
C ALA A 11 12.05 -35.81 -27.20
N VAL A 12 13.18 -35.52 -26.56
CA VAL A 12 13.35 -34.36 -25.69
C VAL A 12 13.39 -33.12 -26.56
N THR A 13 12.31 -32.34 -26.59
CA THR A 13 12.32 -31.00 -27.16
C THR A 13 12.76 -30.00 -26.09
N LEU A 14 14.01 -29.57 -26.16
CA LEU A 14 14.50 -28.38 -25.48
C LEU A 14 13.96 -27.14 -26.21
N ALA A 15 12.78 -26.66 -25.80
CA ALA A 15 12.33 -25.32 -26.17
C ALA A 15 13.02 -24.32 -25.24
N GLY A 16 14.03 -23.64 -25.79
CA GLY A 16 14.77 -22.57 -25.15
C GLY A 16 13.87 -21.43 -24.69
N GLY A 17 14.28 -20.80 -23.60
CA GLY A 17 13.60 -19.68 -22.98
C GLY A 17 13.75 -18.35 -23.73
N VAL A 18 13.40 -17.31 -22.97
CA VAL A 18 13.43 -15.88 -23.26
C VAL A 18 12.16 -15.35 -23.95
N GLY A 19 11.18 -14.99 -23.12
CA GLY A 19 9.95 -14.33 -23.55
C GLY A 19 9.35 -13.48 -22.44
N GLY A 20 10.07 -12.43 -22.03
CA GLY A 20 9.50 -11.22 -21.44
C GLY A 20 8.79 -11.36 -20.10
N TRP A 21 9.55 -11.27 -19.00
CA TRP A 21 9.01 -10.64 -17.79
C TRP A 21 8.69 -9.19 -18.11
N LEU A 22 7.50 -8.93 -18.66
CA LEU A 22 6.89 -7.61 -18.65
C LEU A 22 6.63 -7.26 -17.19
N ALA A 23 7.66 -6.72 -16.54
CA ALA A 23 7.52 -5.90 -15.36
C ALA A 23 6.66 -4.70 -15.77
N THR A 24 5.34 -4.89 -15.70
CA THR A 24 4.40 -3.79 -15.67
C THR A 24 4.83 -2.93 -14.50
N ARG A 25 5.42 -1.78 -14.80
CA ARG A 25 5.68 -0.74 -13.81
C ARG A 25 4.32 -0.36 -13.25
N ARG A 26 3.92 -1.03 -12.17
CA ARG A 26 2.71 -0.72 -11.42
C ARG A 26 2.81 0.76 -11.07
N ALA A 27 1.74 1.50 -11.37
CA ALA A 27 1.68 2.95 -11.25
C ALA A 27 2.36 3.41 -9.95
N ALA A 28 3.15 4.49 -10.05
CA ALA A 28 3.93 5.07 -8.96
C ALA A 28 3.07 5.72 -7.85
N GLY A 29 1.86 5.22 -7.60
CA GLY A 29 0.97 5.53 -6.50
C GLY A 29 0.28 4.23 -6.07
N GLY A 30 0.38 3.89 -4.78
CA GLY A 30 -0.24 2.68 -4.23
C GLY A 30 -1.75 2.66 -4.50
N ALA A 31 -2.31 1.46 -4.64
CA ALA A 31 -3.75 1.31 -4.79
C ALA A 31 -4.49 1.92 -3.60
N VAL A 32 -5.63 2.54 -3.87
CA VAL A 32 -6.53 3.02 -2.82
C VAL A 32 -7.49 1.88 -2.47
N THR A 33 -7.59 1.57 -1.18
CA THR A 33 -8.59 0.65 -0.64
C THR A 33 -9.56 1.41 0.26
N VAL A 34 -10.67 0.80 0.62
CA VAL A 34 -11.57 1.30 1.67
C VAL A 34 -11.53 0.31 2.82
N ASP A 35 -11.37 0.80 4.05
CA ASP A 35 -11.32 -0.05 5.25
C ASP A 35 -12.69 -0.23 5.91
N GLU A 36 -12.71 -0.94 7.05
CA GLU A 36 -13.94 -1.32 7.76
C GLU A 36 -14.73 -0.14 8.32
N ILE A 37 -14.10 1.03 8.49
CA ILE A 37 -14.75 2.27 8.95
C ILE A 37 -15.13 3.20 7.80
N GLY A 38 -14.85 2.79 6.55
CA GLY A 38 -15.17 3.55 5.34
C GLY A 38 -14.10 4.55 4.91
N ASP A 39 -12.95 4.56 5.57
CA ASP A 39 -11.86 5.45 5.19
C ASP A 39 -11.17 4.93 3.93
N ARG A 40 -10.81 5.84 3.02
CA ARG A 40 -9.90 5.54 1.92
C ARG A 40 -8.49 5.43 2.47
N VAL A 41 -7.78 4.36 2.14
CA VAL A 41 -6.44 4.05 2.62
C VAL A 41 -5.49 3.93 1.44
N GLN A 42 -4.30 4.53 1.56
CA GLN A 42 -3.29 4.47 0.50
C GLN A 42 -1.88 4.39 1.09
N THR A 43 -1.11 3.40 0.65
CA THR A 43 0.30 3.24 1.03
C THR A 43 1.20 3.85 -0.03
N LEU A 44 2.07 4.78 0.36
CA LEU A 44 2.95 5.52 -0.54
C LEU A 44 4.35 5.68 0.06
N PRO A 45 5.40 5.82 -0.77
CA PRO A 45 6.71 6.26 -0.27
C PRO A 45 6.61 7.61 0.45
N ARG A 46 7.45 7.83 1.46
CA ARG A 46 7.58 9.14 2.13
C ARG A 46 7.86 10.25 1.10
N GLY A 47 7.26 11.42 1.32
CA GLY A 47 7.33 12.57 0.39
C GLY A 47 6.24 12.59 -0.70
N ARG A 48 5.44 11.52 -0.83
CA ARG A 48 4.22 11.52 -1.64
C ARG A 48 3.00 11.71 -0.75
N LEU A 49 1.95 12.30 -1.32
CA LEU A 49 0.68 12.55 -0.64
C LEU A 49 -0.42 11.65 -1.19
N PRO A 50 -1.39 11.26 -0.33
CA PRO A 50 -2.50 10.44 -0.76
C PRO A 50 -3.43 11.19 -1.72
N VAL A 51 -4.12 10.45 -2.59
CA VAL A 51 -5.01 11.03 -3.61
C VAL A 51 -6.24 11.74 -3.03
N PHE A 52 -6.58 11.47 -1.76
CA PHE A 52 -7.65 12.15 -1.03
C PHE A 52 -7.18 13.45 -0.35
N ALA A 53 -5.91 13.84 -0.48
CA ALA A 53 -5.45 15.18 -0.12
C ALA A 53 -5.67 16.16 -1.28
N GLU A 54 -6.94 16.48 -1.55
CA GLU A 54 -7.37 17.13 -2.80
C GLU A 54 -7.08 18.63 -2.86
N THR A 55 -7.06 19.31 -1.71
CA THR A 55 -6.80 20.76 -1.62
C THR A 55 -5.40 21.06 -1.09
N ALA A 56 -4.89 22.26 -1.37
CA ALA A 56 -3.59 22.70 -0.88
C ALA A 56 -3.51 22.68 0.66
N ASP A 57 -4.59 23.06 1.34
CA ASP A 57 -4.68 23.07 2.80
C ASP A 57 -4.64 21.64 3.36
N VAL A 58 -5.41 20.73 2.77
CA VAL A 58 -5.40 19.31 3.19
C VAL A 58 -4.02 18.70 2.94
N GLN A 59 -3.39 18.99 1.80
CA GLN A 59 -2.02 18.56 1.52
C GLN A 59 -1.02 19.07 2.56
N ALA A 60 -1.13 20.34 2.97
CA ALA A 60 -0.29 20.91 4.01
C ALA A 60 -0.46 20.17 5.35
N LEU A 61 -1.69 19.82 5.72
CA LEU A 61 -1.98 19.04 6.93
C LEU A 61 -1.35 17.64 6.89
N TYR A 62 -1.44 16.91 5.77
CA TYR A 62 -0.78 15.59 5.65
C TYR A 62 0.75 15.69 5.70
N ARG A 63 1.36 16.73 5.10
CA ARG A 63 2.81 16.96 5.22
C ARG A 63 3.19 17.22 6.67
N TYR A 64 2.48 18.13 7.33
CA TYR A 64 2.69 18.46 8.73
C TYR A 64 2.57 17.21 9.62
N ALA A 65 1.57 16.36 9.39
CA ALA A 65 1.39 15.14 10.17
C ALA A 65 2.52 14.10 10.00
N VAL A 66 3.16 14.07 8.83
CA VAL A 66 4.32 13.21 8.54
C VAL A 66 5.61 13.78 9.12
N GLU A 67 5.75 15.11 9.16
CA GLU A 67 6.93 15.83 9.66
C GLU A 67 6.93 15.95 11.18
N HIS A 68 5.76 16.21 11.78
CA HIS A 68 5.55 16.43 13.22
C HIS A 68 4.79 15.28 13.88
N GLY A 69 4.82 14.08 13.27
CA GLY A 69 4.12 12.91 13.79
C GLY A 69 4.48 12.60 15.25
N ASP A 70 5.72 12.84 15.65
CA ASP A 70 6.19 12.63 17.03
C ASP A 70 5.49 13.54 18.05
N GLU A 71 5.24 14.80 17.69
CA GLU A 71 4.51 15.77 18.50
C GLU A 71 3.01 15.43 18.51
N LEU A 72 2.44 15.14 17.34
CA LEU A 72 1.02 14.82 17.18
C LEU A 72 0.60 13.56 17.96
N ARG A 73 1.53 12.66 18.31
CA ARG A 73 1.25 11.51 19.18
C ARG A 73 0.83 11.89 20.60
N TYR A 74 1.19 13.09 21.07
CA TYR A 74 0.81 13.58 22.40
C TYR A 74 -0.47 14.41 22.40
N ILE A 75 -0.98 14.78 21.22
CA ILE A 75 -2.22 15.52 21.09
C ILE A 75 -3.38 14.51 21.06
N PRO A 76 -4.35 14.60 21.99
CA PRO A 76 -5.43 13.64 22.07
C PRO A 76 -6.33 13.71 20.83
N CYS A 77 -6.83 12.55 20.40
CA CYS A 77 -7.93 12.48 19.43
C CYS A 77 -9.26 12.67 20.17
N THR A 78 -9.97 13.76 19.89
CA THR A 78 -11.25 14.10 20.55
C THR A 78 -12.49 13.74 19.73
N CYS A 79 -12.32 13.00 18.63
CA CYS A 79 -13.41 12.62 17.72
C CYS A 79 -14.29 11.46 18.25
N GLY A 80 -13.93 10.85 19.38
CA GLY A 80 -14.63 9.68 19.92
C GLY A 80 -14.26 8.35 19.25
N CYS A 81 -13.24 8.33 18.38
CA CYS A 81 -12.85 7.16 17.59
C CYS A 81 -11.85 6.22 18.30
N ALA A 82 -11.59 6.40 19.59
CA ALA A 82 -10.58 5.63 20.31
C ALA A 82 -10.81 4.11 20.25
N ARG A 83 -12.07 3.67 20.27
CA ARG A 83 -12.45 2.26 20.15
C ARG A 83 -12.05 1.60 18.82
N PHE A 84 -11.77 2.40 17.79
CA PHE A 84 -11.32 1.95 16.47
C PHE A 84 -9.79 1.97 16.35
N GLY A 85 -9.06 2.19 17.46
CA GLY A 85 -7.61 2.16 17.51
C GLY A 85 -6.92 3.50 17.33
N HIS A 86 -7.65 4.61 17.22
CA HIS A 86 -7.07 5.96 17.18
C HIS A 86 -6.62 6.38 18.59
N ARG A 87 -5.33 6.62 18.75
CA ARG A 87 -4.68 6.96 20.03
C ARG A 87 -4.40 8.45 20.15
N SER A 88 -4.22 9.14 19.02
CA SER A 88 -3.77 10.53 18.98
C SER A 88 -4.20 11.23 17.70
N ASN A 89 -4.00 12.56 17.63
CA ASN A 89 -4.24 13.35 16.43
C ASN A 89 -3.44 12.84 15.21
N ARG A 90 -2.25 12.24 15.43
CA ARG A 90 -1.47 11.60 14.36
C ARG A 90 -2.28 10.55 13.59
N ASP A 91 -3.12 9.80 14.29
CA ASP A 91 -3.85 8.67 13.70
C ASP A 91 -4.97 9.12 12.76
N CYS A 92 -5.35 10.42 12.76
CA CYS A 92 -6.25 11.00 11.77
C CYS A 92 -5.63 11.07 10.36
N TYR A 93 -4.30 10.94 10.24
CA TYR A 93 -3.58 11.07 8.97
C TYR A 93 -2.81 9.81 8.59
N VAL A 94 -2.18 9.14 9.58
CA VAL A 94 -1.23 8.05 9.34
C VAL A 94 -1.63 6.81 10.13
N LYS A 95 -1.98 5.73 9.43
CA LYS A 95 -2.29 4.43 10.03
C LYS A 95 -1.02 3.67 10.42
N ALA A 96 0.00 3.71 9.56
CA ALA A 96 1.24 2.96 9.75
C ALA A 96 2.42 3.61 9.02
N GLU A 97 3.61 3.43 9.59
CA GLU A 97 4.90 3.66 8.93
C GLU A 97 5.61 2.31 8.84
N HIS A 98 6.15 1.99 7.67
CA HIS A 98 6.73 0.68 7.38
C HIS A 98 8.26 0.75 7.36
N PRO A 99 8.97 -0.37 7.66
CA PRO A 99 10.43 -0.42 7.62
C PRO A 99 11.05 -0.09 6.25
N ASP A 100 10.29 -0.24 5.17
CA ASP A 100 10.71 0.09 3.81
C ASP A 100 10.58 1.59 3.47
N GLY A 101 10.19 2.42 4.44
CA GLY A 101 10.03 3.86 4.29
C GLY A 101 8.70 4.28 3.64
N THR A 102 7.77 3.34 3.42
CA THR A 102 6.42 3.66 3.00
C THR A 102 5.52 4.03 4.19
N ILE A 103 4.49 4.82 3.92
CA ILE A 103 3.52 5.32 4.88
C ILE A 103 2.13 4.95 4.40
N THR A 104 1.33 4.34 5.26
CA THR A 104 -0.09 4.09 5.03
C THR A 104 -0.90 5.27 5.57
N PHE A 105 -1.46 6.05 4.65
CA PHE A 105 -2.34 7.17 4.94
C PHE A 105 -3.81 6.72 5.03
N THR A 106 -4.60 7.45 5.82
CA THR A 106 -6.07 7.33 5.86
C THR A 106 -6.73 8.64 5.45
N SER A 107 -7.92 8.61 4.83
CA SER A 107 -8.72 9.80 4.51
C SER A 107 -9.47 10.39 5.69
N HIS A 108 -9.26 9.87 6.91
CA HIS A 108 -10.00 10.29 8.10
C HIS A 108 -10.00 11.81 8.32
N ALA A 109 -8.85 12.47 8.13
CA ALA A 109 -8.72 13.93 8.22
C ALA A 109 -9.17 14.71 6.97
N ALA A 110 -9.53 14.00 5.89
CA ALA A 110 -9.94 14.58 4.60
C ALA A 110 -11.43 14.30 4.28
N THR A 111 -12.18 13.77 5.24
CA THR A 111 -13.62 13.46 5.13
C THR A 111 -14.41 14.48 5.95
#